data_AF-A0A2E3J4R0-F1
#
_entry.id   AF-A0A2E3J4R0-F1
#
_cell.length_a   1.000
_cell.length_b   1.000
_cell.length_c   1.000
_cell.angle_alpha   90.00
_cell.angle_beta   90.00
_cell.angle_gamma   90.00
#
_symmetry.space_group_name_H-M   'P 1'
#
loop_
_entity.id
_entity.type
_entity.pdbx_description
1 polymer ?
#
loop_
_entity_poly.entity_id
_entity_poly.type
_entity_poly.pdbx_seq_one_letter_code
_entity_poly.pdbx_strand_id
1 'polypeptide(L)'
;MSLRLEHWLKYPKIDAHCHAGGENPGDRLVATADDLGVVEMRCSQPISAGRIAPMDEVRARNDKTLEAMNRHPDRIQGMCFIIPGYFGEAIAEVERCLDAGMIGIKLYN
;
A
#
# COMPACT_ATOMS: atom_id res chain seq x y z
N MET A 1 30.78 10.02 -2.94
CA MET A 1 29.59 10.80 -3.34
C MET A 1 28.90 11.26 -2.06
N SER A 2 28.85 12.56 -1.77
CA SER A 2 28.17 13.07 -0.57
C SER A 2 26.69 13.32 -0.91
N LEU A 3 25.77 12.72 -0.15
CA LEU A 3 24.33 12.93 -0.30
C LEU A 3 23.96 14.30 0.31
N ARG A 4 23.37 15.19 -0.49
CA ARG A 4 22.89 16.51 -0.03
C ARG A 4 21.52 16.41 0.65
N LEU A 5 21.42 15.68 1.76
CA LEU A 5 20.14 15.36 2.41
C LEU A 5 19.29 16.62 2.71
N GLU A 6 19.89 17.64 3.33
CA GLU A 6 19.20 18.91 3.65
C GLU A 6 18.59 19.59 2.41
N HIS A 7 19.28 19.54 1.27
CA HIS A 7 18.79 20.12 0.02
C HIS A 7 17.51 19.44 -0.47
N TRP A 8 17.38 18.13 -0.26
CA TRP A 8 16.25 17.34 -0.73
C TRP A 8 15.08 17.31 0.26
N LEU A 9 15.32 17.54 1.56
CA LEU A 9 14.28 17.56 2.59
C LEU A 9 13.19 18.61 2.35
N LYS A 10 13.54 19.77 1.76
CA LYS A 10 12.60 20.86 1.47
C LYS A 10 11.52 20.54 0.42
N TYR A 11 11.68 19.46 -0.34
CA TYR A 11 10.69 19.04 -1.34
C TYR A 11 9.82 17.91 -0.76
N PRO A 12 8.49 17.97 -0.92
CA PRO A 12 7.62 16.87 -0.54
C PRO A 12 7.97 15.63 -1.37
N LYS A 13 7.99 14.46 -0.73
CA LYS A 13 8.30 13.19 -1.36
C LYS A 13 7.12 12.24 -1.22
N ILE A 14 6.81 11.55 -2.30
CA ILE A 14 5.80 10.50 -2.31
C ILE A 14 6.54 9.18 -2.48
N ASP A 15 6.36 8.25 -1.55
CA ASP A 15 6.77 6.87 -1.76
C ASP A 15 5.72 6.18 -2.62
N ALA A 16 6.08 5.90 -3.87
CA ALA A 16 5.17 5.33 -4.86
C ALA A 16 4.92 3.82 -4.65
N HIS A 17 5.71 3.14 -3.82
CA HIS A 17 5.51 1.72 -3.53
C HIS A 17 6.14 1.34 -2.18
N CYS A 18 5.29 1.05 -1.21
CA CYS A 18 5.70 0.48 0.07
C CYS A 18 4.64 -0.47 0.62
N HIS A 19 4.92 -1.00 1.82
CA HIS A 19 4.14 -2.04 2.46
C HIS A 19 3.87 -1.64 3.90
N ALA A 20 2.59 -1.49 4.28
CA ALA A 20 2.19 -1.14 5.64
C ALA A 20 2.16 -2.33 6.62
N GLY A 21 2.75 -3.48 6.25
CA GLY A 21 2.61 -4.75 6.96
C GLY A 21 3.48 -4.87 8.22
N GLY A 22 2.95 -5.52 9.27
CA GLY A 22 3.61 -5.77 10.55
C GLY A 22 2.60 -5.82 11.70
N GLU A 23 3.10 -5.84 12.95
CA GLU A 23 2.29 -5.46 14.12
C GLU A 23 2.09 -3.93 14.09
N ASN A 24 0.85 -3.45 14.27
CA ASN A 24 0.41 -2.05 14.10
C ASN A 24 0.58 -1.52 12.66
N PRO A 25 -0.37 -1.80 11.76
CA PRO A 25 -0.26 -1.44 10.35
C PRO A 25 0.01 0.04 10.12
N GLY A 26 1.08 0.36 9.40
CA GLY A 26 1.44 1.73 9.00
C GLY A 26 2.20 2.58 10.03
N ASP A 27 2.11 2.32 11.33
CA ASP A 27 2.68 3.22 12.36
C ASP A 27 4.19 3.43 12.23
N ARG A 28 4.96 2.33 12.13
CA ARG A 28 6.41 2.41 11.95
C ARG A 28 6.80 3.03 10.62
N LEU A 29 6.00 2.79 9.58
CA LEU A 29 6.23 3.31 8.25
C LEU A 29 6.06 4.84 8.24
N VAL A 30 5.00 5.35 8.87
CA VAL A 30 4.72 6.79 9.00
C VAL A 30 5.82 7.48 9.82
N ALA A 31 6.22 6.90 10.96
CA ALA A 31 7.33 7.46 11.74
C ALA A 31 8.64 7.55 10.94
N THR A 32 8.95 6.51 10.16
CA THR A 32 10.14 6.52 9.26
C THR A 32 9.98 7.55 8.13
N ALA A 33 8.78 7.72 7.61
CA ALA A 33 8.48 8.71 6.58
C ALA A 33 8.66 10.14 7.09
N ASP A 34 8.31 10.41 8.35
CA ASP A 34 8.54 11.71 9.00
C ASP A 34 10.03 12.05 9.07
N ASP A 35 10.88 11.09 9.47
CA ASP A 35 12.33 11.27 9.53
C ASP A 35 12.96 11.59 8.15
N LEU A 36 12.34 11.13 7.07
CA LEU A 36 12.83 11.27 5.69
C LEU A 36 12.14 12.40 4.90
N GLY A 37 11.14 13.06 5.49
CA GLY A 37 10.31 14.06 4.81
C GLY A 37 9.50 13.47 3.65
N VAL A 38 9.02 12.23 3.81
CA VAL A 38 8.06 11.57 2.91
C VAL A 38 6.65 11.88 3.42
N VAL A 39 5.86 12.53 2.57
CA VAL A 39 4.55 13.09 2.96
C VAL A 39 3.41 12.12 2.67
N GLU A 40 3.54 11.27 1.65
CA GLU A 40 2.53 10.31 1.22
C GLU A 40 3.20 8.97 0.85
N MET A 41 2.51 7.87 1.15
CA MET A 41 2.98 6.51 0.94
C MET A 41 1.90 5.67 0.26
N ARG A 42 2.24 5.07 -0.88
CA ARG A 42 1.34 4.22 -1.65
C ARG A 42 1.57 2.77 -1.30
N CYS A 43 0.63 2.22 -0.55
CA CYS A 43 0.77 0.92 0.10
C CYS A 43 -0.01 -0.17 -0.65
N SER A 44 0.60 -1.35 -0.76
CA SER A 44 -0.08 -2.61 -1.10
C SER A 44 0.44 -3.74 -0.21
N GLN A 45 -0.22 -4.88 -0.20
CA GLN A 45 0.22 -6.08 0.53
C GLN A 45 0.20 -7.33 -0.38
N PRO A 46 0.99 -7.36 -1.47
CA PRO A 46 0.97 -8.49 -2.39
C PRO A 46 1.46 -9.77 -1.73
N ILE A 47 0.88 -10.89 -2.15
CA ILE A 47 1.39 -12.22 -1.82
C ILE A 47 2.51 -12.55 -2.81
N SER A 48 3.72 -12.72 -2.29
CA SER A 48 4.94 -12.93 -3.06
C SER A 48 5.19 -14.41 -3.40
N ALA A 49 6.31 -14.68 -4.07
CA ALA A 49 6.80 -16.01 -4.44
C ALA A 49 5.97 -16.76 -5.51
N GLY A 50 5.27 -16.03 -6.40
CA GLY A 50 4.58 -16.63 -7.55
C GLY A 50 3.38 -17.51 -7.18
N ARG A 51 2.89 -17.39 -5.94
CA ARG A 51 1.77 -18.19 -5.47
C ARG A 51 0.44 -17.61 -5.92
N ILE A 52 -0.34 -18.42 -6.61
CA ILE A 52 -1.76 -18.15 -6.86
C ILE A 52 -2.53 -18.46 -5.57
N ALA A 53 -2.62 -17.45 -4.71
CA ALA A 53 -3.31 -17.56 -3.43
C ALA A 53 -4.83 -17.49 -3.60
N PRO A 54 -5.61 -18.22 -2.78
CA PRO A 54 -7.05 -18.12 -2.86
C PRO A 54 -7.55 -16.71 -2.51
N MET A 55 -8.72 -16.35 -3.05
CA MET A 55 -9.23 -14.98 -3.03
C MET A 55 -9.54 -14.44 -1.62
N ASP A 56 -9.82 -15.32 -0.66
CA ASP A 56 -9.96 -14.96 0.76
C ASP A 56 -8.66 -14.36 1.33
N GLU A 57 -7.52 -14.93 0.97
CA GLU A 57 -6.23 -14.40 1.40
C GLU A 57 -5.90 -13.07 0.70
N VAL A 58 -6.24 -12.93 -0.58
CA VAL A 58 -6.12 -11.66 -1.32
C VAL A 58 -6.92 -10.56 -0.60
N ARG A 59 -8.19 -10.84 -0.27
CA ARG A 59 -9.06 -9.92 0.49
C ARG A 59 -8.45 -9.56 1.84
N ALA A 60 -7.95 -10.54 2.59
CA ALA A 60 -7.31 -10.30 3.88
C ALA A 60 -6.07 -9.39 3.79
N ARG A 61 -5.34 -9.41 2.66
CA ARG A 61 -4.22 -8.49 2.41
C ARG A 61 -4.68 -7.07 2.09
N ASN A 62 -5.74 -6.94 1.30
CA ASN A 62 -6.36 -5.64 1.03
C ASN A 62 -6.94 -5.03 2.30
N ASP A 63 -7.58 -5.83 3.15
CA ASP A 63 -8.13 -5.37 4.43
C ASP A 63 -7.05 -4.84 5.38
N LYS A 64 -5.85 -5.45 5.40
CA LYS A 64 -4.70 -4.88 6.13
C LYS A 64 -4.24 -3.54 5.59
N THR A 65 -4.35 -3.34 4.28
CA THR A 65 -4.03 -2.05 3.66
C THR A 65 -5.07 -1.00 4.03
N LEU A 66 -6.36 -1.37 4.01
CA LEU A 66 -7.46 -0.51 4.48
C LEU A 66 -7.32 -0.15 5.95
N GLU A 67 -6.91 -1.10 6.81
CA GLU A 67 -6.64 -0.83 8.22
C GLU A 67 -5.54 0.23 8.37
N ALA A 68 -4.44 0.11 7.62
CA ALA A 68 -3.37 1.11 7.63
C ALA A 68 -3.82 2.48 7.12
N MET A 69 -4.65 2.52 6.07
CA MET A 69 -5.27 3.76 5.57
C MET A 69 -6.15 4.41 6.65
N ASN A 70 -7.02 3.64 7.31
CA ASN A 70 -7.91 4.16 8.35
C ASN A 70 -7.14 4.72 9.56
N ARG A 71 -5.98 4.14 9.88
CA ARG A 71 -5.10 4.64 10.95
C ARG A 71 -4.38 5.92 10.56
N HIS A 72 -4.01 6.07 9.28
CA HIS A 72 -3.19 7.18 8.77
C HIS A 72 -3.76 7.75 7.45
N PRO A 73 -4.99 8.31 7.45
CA PRO A 73 -5.74 8.62 6.23
C PRO A 73 -5.07 9.69 5.35
N ASP A 74 -4.34 10.62 5.96
CA ASP A 74 -3.63 11.69 5.24
C ASP A 74 -2.22 11.29 4.77
N ARG A 75 -1.77 10.07 5.11
CA ARG A 75 -0.40 9.62 4.86
C ARG A 75 -0.34 8.38 3.97
N ILE A 76 -1.29 7.45 4.14
CA ILE A 76 -1.29 6.17 3.45
C ILE A 76 -2.41 6.13 2.41
N GLN A 77 -2.02 5.94 1.15
CA GLN A 77 -2.92 5.72 0.04
C GLN A 77 -2.86 4.24 -0.38
N GLY A 78 -4.00 3.54 -0.40
CA GLY A 78 -4.05 2.11 -0.71
C GLY A 78 -4.04 1.79 -2.19
N MET A 79 -3.43 0.67 -2.53
CA MET A 79 -3.42 0.05 -3.86
C MET A 79 -3.96 -1.37 -3.74
N CYS A 80 -5.09 -1.65 -4.39
CA CYS A 80 -5.77 -2.93 -4.35
C CYS A 80 -4.90 -4.02 -4.98
N PHE A 81 -4.47 -4.99 -4.20
CA PHE A 81 -3.76 -6.17 -4.70
C PHE A 81 -4.78 -7.17 -5.24
N ILE A 82 -4.58 -7.63 -6.48
CA ILE A 82 -5.35 -8.71 -7.09
C ILE A 82 -4.46 -9.67 -7.86
N ILE A 83 -4.98 -10.88 -8.07
CA ILE A 83 -4.44 -11.88 -8.98
C ILE A 83 -5.36 -11.94 -10.20
N PRO A 84 -4.93 -11.50 -11.39
CA PRO A 84 -5.80 -11.35 -12.57
C PRO A 84 -6.50 -12.64 -13.00
N GLY A 85 -5.90 -13.80 -12.72
CA GLY A 85 -6.44 -15.12 -13.06
C GLY A 85 -7.80 -15.46 -12.44
N TYR A 86 -8.26 -14.68 -11.45
CA TYR A 86 -9.59 -14.86 -10.83
C TYR A 86 -10.71 -14.06 -11.52
N PHE A 87 -10.40 -13.31 -12.58
CA PHE A 87 -11.38 -12.62 -13.43
C PHE A 87 -12.45 -11.85 -12.64
N GLY A 88 -13.69 -12.34 -12.62
CA GLY A 88 -14.83 -11.68 -11.98
C GLY A 88 -14.63 -11.44 -10.49
N GLU A 89 -14.00 -12.35 -9.76
CA GLU A 89 -13.72 -12.14 -8.34
C GLU A 89 -12.66 -11.06 -8.12
N ALA A 90 -11.67 -10.95 -9.02
CA ALA A 90 -10.66 -9.90 -8.97
C ALA A 90 -11.28 -8.53 -9.27
N ILE A 91 -12.19 -8.45 -10.25
CA ILE A 91 -12.91 -7.21 -10.59
C ILE A 91 -13.77 -6.75 -9.42
N ALA A 92 -14.56 -7.65 -8.82
CA ALA A 92 -15.39 -7.33 -7.66
C ALA A 92 -14.55 -6.83 -6.47
N GLU A 93 -13.35 -7.38 -6.29
CA GLU A 93 -12.44 -6.92 -5.24
C GLU A 93 -11.81 -5.56 -5.55
N VAL A 94 -11.52 -5.27 -6.82
CA VAL A 94 -11.11 -3.92 -7.25
C VAL A 94 -12.20 -2.91 -6.92
N GLU A 95 -13.44 -3.17 -7.31
CA GLU A 95 -14.59 -2.29 -7.04
C GLU A 95 -14.75 -2.05 -5.53
N ARG A 96 -14.77 -3.11 -4.72
CA ARG A 96 -14.86 -3.01 -3.24
C ARG A 96 -13.75 -2.12 -2.66
N CYS A 97 -12.51 -2.31 -3.09
CA CYS A 97 -11.38 -1.58 -2.55
C CYS A 97 -11.36 -0.11 -2.98
N LEU A 98 -11.73 0.18 -4.24
CA LEU A 98 -11.84 1.55 -4.73
C LEU A 98 -12.98 2.30 -4.03
N ASP A 99 -14.13 1.65 -3.82
CA ASP A 99 -15.25 2.21 -3.04
C ASP A 99 -14.86 2.48 -1.58
N ALA A 100 -13.94 1.68 -1.02
CA ALA A 100 -13.36 1.87 0.30
C ALA A 100 -12.23 2.91 0.34
N GLY A 101 -11.94 3.60 -0.77
CA GLY A 101 -10.98 4.71 -0.85
C GLY A 101 -9.57 4.34 -1.29
N MET A 102 -9.32 3.11 -1.75
CA MET A 102 -8.06 2.83 -2.44
C MET A 102 -8.00 3.60 -3.77
N ILE A 103 -6.81 4.00 -4.18
CA ILE A 103 -6.61 4.92 -5.32
C ILE A 103 -6.04 4.24 -6.58
N GLY A 104 -5.85 2.92 -6.53
CA GLY A 104 -5.25 2.20 -7.63
C GLY A 104 -5.17 0.70 -7.40
N ILE A 105 -4.50 0.01 -8.33
CA ILE A 105 -4.44 -1.44 -8.40
C ILE A 105 -2.97 -1.87 -8.48
N LYS A 106 -2.64 -2.94 -7.74
CA LYS A 106 -1.37 -3.65 -7.82
C LYS A 106 -1.62 -5.04 -8.41
N LEU A 107 -1.23 -5.21 -9.67
CA LEU A 107 -1.29 -6.50 -10.36
C LEU A 107 -0.08 -7.35 -9.98
N TYR A 108 -0.33 -8.60 -9.61
CA TYR A 108 0.70 -9.59 -9.34
C TYR A 108 0.21 -10.98 -9.74
N ASN A 109 1.15 -11.85 -10.10
CA ASN A 109 0.97 -13.25 -10.48
C ASN A 109 0.08 -13.47 -11.71
#